data_AF-A0A7W1UMZ1-F1
#
_entry.id   AF-A0A7W1UMZ1-F1
#
_cell.length_a   1.000
_cell.length_b   1.000
_cell.length_c   1.000
_cell.angle_alpha   90.00
_cell.angle_beta   90.00
_cell.angle_gamma   90.00
#
_symmetry.space_group_name_H-M   'P 1'
#
loop_
_entity.id
_entity.type
_entity.pdbx_description
1 polymer ?
#
loop_
_entity_poly.entity_id
_entity_poly.type
_entity_poly.pdbx_seq_one_letter_code
_entity_poly.pdbx_strand_id
1 'polypeptide(L)'
;QSDRELGTRMSAAQRTEILNNVANAPKSKLVKSTLSCDSIAVDSVAGNGYHGNMFDISVTSSVTLETFSVSMDAGTWNVAIFYKMGTYVGSESASTGWIFLDSANITSTFTGAGGFNKVPVNLNMPLNAGSTYAFYVTGTSSSTPLNYTNGTSVGTVAASNTYFSVLEGAGGAYPFTVTNSPRIFNGEVFFCAGVTGINENTLGTVELFPNPADQSVSVDLNAFNGNKVTLTVINTLGQLLQSTSLMANGITTLNLDEYPAGMYFVQLEMNGKTTTSKLSVK
;
A
#
# COMPACT_ATOMS: atom_id res chain seq x y z
N GLN A 1 -11.74 -6.63 44.91
CA GLN A 1 -12.26 -7.91 45.44
C GLN A 1 -11.84 -8.99 44.48
N SER A 2 -11.19 -10.03 45.00
CA SER A 2 -10.40 -11.01 44.26
C SER A 2 -11.24 -11.94 43.40
N ASP A 3 -10.61 -12.56 42.39
CA ASP A 3 -11.10 -13.62 41.49
C ASP A 3 -11.68 -14.88 42.18
N ARG A 4 -11.94 -14.83 43.49
CA ARG A 4 -12.51 -15.92 44.29
C ARG A 4 -14.04 -15.95 44.33
N GLU A 5 -14.74 -14.96 43.77
CA GLU A 5 -16.23 -14.92 43.78
C GLU A 5 -16.92 -15.29 42.46
N LEU A 6 -16.18 -15.63 41.40
CA LEU A 6 -16.76 -16.20 40.17
C LEU A 6 -16.86 -17.73 40.17
N GLY A 7 -16.33 -18.39 41.20
CA GLY A 7 -16.32 -19.85 41.34
C GLY A 7 -17.61 -20.49 41.85
N THR A 8 -18.63 -19.74 42.26
CA THR A 8 -19.82 -20.31 42.95
C THR A 8 -21.14 -20.21 42.19
N ARG A 9 -21.16 -19.71 40.94
CA ARG A 9 -22.40 -19.57 40.15
C ARG A 9 -22.51 -20.46 38.91
N MET A 10 -21.56 -21.39 38.71
CA MET A 10 -21.57 -22.28 37.56
C MET A 10 -21.62 -23.73 38.02
N SER A 11 -22.64 -24.47 37.58
CA SER A 11 -22.75 -25.90 37.80
C SER A 11 -21.58 -26.64 37.14
N ALA A 12 -21.26 -27.85 37.64
CA ALA A 12 -20.23 -28.69 37.06
C ALA A 12 -20.48 -28.96 35.56
N ALA A 13 -21.75 -29.09 35.16
CA ALA A 13 -22.16 -29.27 33.77
C ALA A 13 -21.80 -28.07 32.89
N GLN A 14 -22.04 -26.84 33.36
CA GLN A 14 -21.70 -25.61 32.62
C GLN A 14 -20.19 -25.44 32.46
N ARG A 15 -19.39 -25.88 33.43
CA ARG A 15 -17.92 -25.87 33.31
C ARG A 15 -17.44 -26.86 32.25
N THR A 16 -17.98 -28.07 32.25
CA THR A 16 -17.64 -29.11 31.26
C THR A 16 -18.04 -28.69 29.85
N GLU A 17 -19.21 -28.05 29.69
CA GLU A 17 -19.68 -27.53 28.40
C GLU A 17 -18.78 -26.43 27.85
N ILE A 18 -18.36 -25.48 28.70
CA ILE A 18 -17.42 -24.42 28.29
C ILE A 18 -16.06 -24.99 27.90
N LEU A 19 -15.54 -25.94 28.67
CA LEU A 19 -14.27 -26.57 28.35
C LEU A 19 -14.33 -27.35 27.02
N ASN A 20 -15.44 -28.03 26.75
CA ASN A 20 -15.67 -28.71 25.47
C ASN A 20 -15.81 -27.71 24.31
N ASN A 21 -16.50 -26.59 24.52
CA ASN A 21 -16.67 -25.55 23.50
C ASN A 21 -15.36 -24.80 23.20
N VAL A 22 -14.49 -24.61 24.19
CA VAL A 22 -13.14 -24.04 23.99
C VAL A 22 -12.22 -25.04 23.31
N ALA A 23 -12.28 -26.34 23.68
CA ALA A 23 -11.49 -27.39 23.06
C ALA A 23 -11.89 -27.65 21.59
N ASN A 24 -13.18 -27.48 21.26
CA ASN A 24 -13.73 -27.68 19.92
C ASN A 24 -13.92 -26.36 19.13
N ALA A 25 -13.54 -25.22 19.71
CA ALA A 25 -13.55 -23.96 18.96
C ALA A 25 -12.58 -24.09 17.77
N PRO A 26 -13.03 -23.82 16.53
CA PRO A 26 -12.13 -23.80 15.40
C PRO A 26 -11.03 -22.79 15.70
N LYS A 27 -9.78 -23.26 15.80
CA LYS A 27 -8.61 -22.37 15.91
C LYS A 27 -8.68 -21.41 14.73
N SER A 28 -9.00 -20.14 14.97
CA SER A 28 -8.97 -19.17 13.90
C SER A 28 -7.53 -19.17 13.36
N LYS A 29 -7.41 -19.43 12.06
CA LYS A 29 -6.15 -19.23 11.37
C LYS A 29 -5.89 -17.73 11.52
N LEU A 30 -4.94 -17.35 12.36
CA LEU A 30 -4.41 -16.00 12.40
C LEU A 30 -3.75 -15.77 11.04
N VAL A 31 -4.51 -15.25 10.08
CA VAL A 31 -3.95 -14.74 8.83
C VAL A 31 -3.15 -13.52 9.25
N LYS A 32 -1.82 -13.64 9.22
CA LYS A 32 -0.91 -12.51 9.40
C LYS A 32 -1.13 -11.59 8.20
N SER A 33 -2.09 -10.67 8.32
CA SER A 33 -2.28 -9.60 7.37
C SER A 33 -0.98 -8.82 7.31
N THR A 34 -0.24 -8.97 6.23
CA THR A 34 0.96 -8.17 5.98
C THR A 34 0.49 -6.75 5.71
N LEU A 35 0.88 -5.83 6.60
CA LEU A 35 0.67 -4.41 6.40
C LEU A 35 1.66 -3.94 5.33
N SER A 36 1.17 -3.34 4.25
CA SER A 36 1.99 -2.71 3.22
C SER A 36 1.81 -1.21 3.33
N CYS A 37 2.90 -0.48 3.54
CA CYS A 37 2.88 0.98 3.59
C CYS A 37 3.38 1.55 2.27
N ASP A 38 2.71 2.60 1.80
CA ASP A 38 2.95 3.25 0.53
C ASP A 38 2.64 4.76 0.63
N SER A 39 2.93 5.51 -0.42
CA SER A 39 2.50 6.91 -0.55
C SER A 39 1.98 7.23 -1.94
N ILE A 40 1.18 8.29 -2.03
CA ILE A 40 0.77 8.88 -3.31
C ILE A 40 1.05 10.38 -3.30
N ALA A 41 1.85 10.83 -4.26
CA ALA A 41 2.02 12.25 -4.52
C ALA A 41 0.76 12.82 -5.18
N VAL A 42 0.27 13.93 -4.63
CA VAL A 42 -0.94 14.60 -5.11
C VAL A 42 -0.60 15.54 -6.25
N ASP A 43 0.32 16.48 -6.01
CA ASP A 43 0.87 17.40 -7.01
C ASP A 43 2.15 18.04 -6.46
N SER A 44 3.04 18.47 -7.35
CA SER A 44 4.29 19.17 -7.03
C SER A 44 4.53 20.43 -7.90
N VAL A 45 3.57 20.83 -8.75
CA VAL A 45 3.71 22.00 -9.62
C VAL A 45 3.83 23.30 -8.82
N ALA A 46 3.08 23.44 -7.73
CA ALA A 46 2.95 24.63 -6.91
C ALA A 46 2.60 25.89 -7.74
N GLY A 47 3.33 27.00 -7.53
CA GLY A 47 3.09 28.28 -8.20
C GLY A 47 2.11 29.21 -7.49
N ASN A 48 1.57 28.78 -6.34
CA ASN A 48 0.80 29.61 -5.42
C ASN A 48 1.03 29.08 -3.98
N GLY A 49 0.64 29.85 -2.96
CA GLY A 49 0.85 29.44 -1.58
C GLY A 49 0.11 30.30 -0.56
N TYR A 50 -0.15 29.72 0.60
CA TYR A 50 -0.69 30.41 1.76
C TYR A 50 -0.36 29.63 3.04
N HIS A 51 -1.27 29.55 4.00
CA HIS A 51 -1.07 28.79 5.23
C HIS A 51 -1.42 27.32 5.05
N GLY A 52 -2.37 26.94 4.19
CA GLY A 52 -2.72 25.53 4.03
C GLY A 52 -3.81 25.24 3.02
N ASN A 53 -4.17 23.96 2.93
CA ASN A 53 -5.21 23.43 2.03
C ASN A 53 -6.24 22.61 2.78
N MET A 54 -7.50 22.82 2.46
CA MET A 54 -8.59 21.90 2.75
C MET A 54 -8.86 21.04 1.52
N PHE A 55 -8.99 19.74 1.68
CA PHE A 55 -9.29 18.82 0.58
C PHE A 55 -9.95 17.54 1.11
N ASP A 56 -10.61 16.82 0.21
CA ASP A 56 -11.27 15.57 0.53
C ASP A 56 -10.46 14.36 0.05
N ILE A 57 -10.49 13.28 0.82
CA ILE A 57 -10.05 11.94 0.42
C ILE A 57 -11.27 11.04 0.38
N SER A 58 -11.58 10.50 -0.81
CA SER A 58 -12.64 9.51 -1.02
C SER A 58 -12.05 8.11 -0.99
N VAL A 59 -12.46 7.28 -0.03
CA VAL A 59 -11.82 5.98 0.26
C VAL A 59 -12.58 4.84 -0.42
N THR A 60 -11.89 4.11 -1.28
CA THR A 60 -12.40 2.92 -1.99
C THR A 60 -12.13 1.64 -1.20
N SER A 61 -10.93 1.52 -0.62
CA SER A 61 -10.51 0.38 0.21
C SER A 61 -9.88 0.89 1.51
N SER A 62 -10.20 0.24 2.63
CA SER A 62 -9.76 0.73 3.95
C SER A 62 -8.23 0.75 4.09
N VAL A 63 -7.71 1.84 4.66
CA VAL A 63 -6.28 2.03 4.95
C VAL A 63 -6.11 2.71 6.30
N THR A 64 -4.92 2.66 6.87
CA THR A 64 -4.50 3.52 7.97
C THR A 64 -3.69 4.67 7.41
N LEU A 65 -4.14 5.90 7.61
CA LEU A 65 -3.38 7.11 7.31
C LEU A 65 -2.28 7.29 8.35
N GLU A 66 -1.05 7.44 7.87
CA GLU A 66 0.13 7.60 8.72
C GLU A 66 0.47 9.08 8.92
N THR A 67 0.60 9.83 7.83
CA THR A 67 0.92 11.27 7.82
C THR A 67 0.81 11.85 6.40
N PHE A 68 1.13 13.14 6.26
CA PHE A 68 1.32 13.81 4.97
C PHE A 68 2.77 14.29 4.82
N SER A 69 3.19 14.55 3.60
CA SER A 69 4.23 15.56 3.33
C SER A 69 3.60 16.80 2.74
N VAL A 70 4.25 17.95 2.90
CA VAL A 70 3.79 19.22 2.39
C VAL A 70 4.87 19.91 1.59
N SER A 71 4.48 20.61 0.52
CA SER A 71 5.36 21.56 -0.14
C SER A 71 5.40 22.87 0.63
N MET A 72 6.60 23.36 0.94
CA MET A 72 6.78 24.57 1.75
C MET A 72 8.10 25.28 1.48
N ASP A 73 8.07 26.59 1.63
CA ASP A 73 9.22 27.47 1.45
C ASP A 73 10.31 27.21 2.48
N ALA A 74 11.56 27.56 2.14
CA ALA A 74 12.69 27.45 3.05
C ALA A 74 12.42 28.16 4.39
N GLY A 75 12.67 27.47 5.49
CA GLY A 75 12.37 27.96 6.82
C GLY A 75 12.01 26.85 7.79
N THR A 76 11.75 27.21 9.04
CA THR A 76 11.22 26.29 10.04
C THR A 76 9.79 26.67 10.36
N TRP A 77 8.87 25.73 10.13
CA TRP A 77 7.44 25.97 10.18
C TRP A 77 6.77 24.87 11.01
N ASN A 78 5.78 25.24 11.82
CA ASN A 78 4.91 24.26 12.46
C ASN A 78 3.74 23.95 11.52
N VAL A 79 3.51 22.67 11.22
CA VAL A 79 2.40 22.18 10.40
C VAL A 79 1.44 21.39 11.28
N ALA A 80 0.18 21.81 11.29
CA ALA A 80 -0.94 21.17 11.96
C ALA A 80 -1.82 20.44 10.94
N ILE A 81 -2.38 19.31 11.38
CA ILE A 81 -3.27 18.48 10.59
C ILE A 81 -4.58 18.34 11.35
N PHE A 82 -5.68 18.71 10.70
CA PHE A 82 -7.03 18.50 11.18
C PHE A 82 -7.78 17.57 10.22
N TYR A 83 -8.77 16.85 10.73
CA TYR A 83 -9.71 16.10 9.90
C TYR A 83 -11.16 16.36 10.26
N LYS A 84 -12.05 16.03 9.33
CA LYS A 84 -13.49 16.00 9.51
C LYS A 84 -14.07 14.82 8.73
N MET A 85 -15.11 14.19 9.28
CA MET A 85 -15.89 13.18 8.55
C MET A 85 -16.76 13.85 7.48
N GLY A 86 -16.78 13.29 6.27
CA GLY A 86 -17.46 13.88 5.11
C GLY A 86 -16.61 14.93 4.41
N THR A 87 -17.26 15.80 3.62
CA THR A 87 -16.57 16.85 2.85
C THR A 87 -16.24 18.08 3.68
N TYR A 88 -15.19 18.82 3.29
CA TYR A 88 -14.84 20.11 3.88
C TYR A 88 -15.80 21.22 3.43
N VAL A 89 -16.53 21.04 2.32
CA VAL A 89 -17.38 22.08 1.71
C VAL A 89 -18.43 22.58 2.70
N GLY A 90 -18.47 23.90 2.90
CA GLY A 90 -19.31 24.57 3.91
C GLY A 90 -18.70 24.62 5.31
N SER A 91 -17.48 24.13 5.50
CA SER A 91 -16.72 24.17 6.78
C SER A 91 -15.40 24.95 6.66
N GLU A 92 -15.25 25.80 5.64
CA GLU A 92 -14.01 26.52 5.31
C GLU A 92 -13.66 27.63 6.30
N SER A 93 -14.68 28.17 6.96
CA SER A 93 -14.59 29.37 7.79
C SER A 93 -14.82 29.13 9.28
N ALA A 94 -14.86 27.87 9.73
CA ALA A 94 -15.12 27.53 11.13
C ALA A 94 -14.43 26.24 11.55
N SER A 95 -13.96 26.19 12.79
CA SER A 95 -13.41 24.97 13.40
C SER A 95 -14.47 23.93 13.78
N THR A 96 -15.75 24.27 13.66
CA THR A 96 -16.84 23.39 14.12
C THR A 96 -16.88 22.10 13.30
N GLY A 97 -16.74 20.97 13.99
CA GLY A 97 -16.71 19.65 13.35
C GLY A 97 -15.36 19.23 12.78
N TRP A 98 -14.34 20.08 12.86
CA TRP A 98 -12.94 19.69 12.65
C TRP A 98 -12.34 19.13 13.95
N ILE A 99 -11.52 18.11 13.82
CA ILE A 99 -10.79 17.46 14.90
C ILE A 99 -9.30 17.64 14.61
N PHE A 100 -8.58 18.24 15.56
CA PHE A 100 -7.13 18.30 15.52
C PHE A 100 -6.55 16.89 15.70
N LEU A 101 -5.66 16.48 14.80
CA LEU A 101 -4.96 15.21 14.92
C LEU A 101 -3.60 15.40 15.60
N ASP A 102 -2.70 16.15 14.97
CA ASP A 102 -1.36 16.40 15.48
C ASP A 102 -0.69 17.58 14.76
N SER A 103 0.46 18.03 15.27
CA SER A 103 1.30 19.04 14.63
C SER A 103 2.78 18.80 14.89
N ALA A 104 3.64 19.22 13.97
CA ALA A 104 5.08 19.15 14.16
C ALA A 104 5.83 20.29 13.47
N ASN A 105 7.01 20.62 14.01
CA ASN A 105 7.94 21.53 13.35
C ASN A 105 8.72 20.81 12.25
N ILE A 106 8.85 21.47 11.11
CA ILE A 106 9.54 20.99 9.92
C ILE A 106 10.52 22.08 9.48
N THR A 107 11.77 21.70 9.19
CA THR A 107 12.74 22.61 8.57
C THR A 107 12.86 22.26 7.10
N SER A 108 12.33 23.13 6.23
CA SER A 108 12.50 23.04 4.78
C SER A 108 13.78 23.76 4.37
N THR A 109 14.60 23.09 3.56
CA THR A 109 15.77 23.70 2.91
C THR A 109 15.52 23.99 1.42
N PHE A 110 14.31 23.74 0.92
CA PHE A 110 13.98 23.91 -0.49
C PHE A 110 13.81 25.39 -0.85
N THR A 111 14.54 25.84 -1.86
CA THR A 111 14.37 27.17 -2.47
C THR A 111 13.66 27.00 -3.81
N GLY A 112 12.32 26.95 -3.80
CA GLY A 112 11.49 26.79 -5.00
C GLY A 112 10.36 25.76 -4.86
N ALA A 113 9.49 25.70 -5.87
CA ALA A 113 8.35 24.79 -5.97
C ALA A 113 8.78 23.30 -6.01
N GLY A 114 7.94 22.42 -5.46
CA GLY A 114 7.99 20.97 -5.70
C GLY A 114 8.78 20.11 -4.71
N GLY A 115 9.48 20.71 -3.74
CA GLY A 115 10.10 19.95 -2.63
C GLY A 115 9.05 19.56 -1.58
N PHE A 116 9.04 18.30 -1.16
CA PHE A 116 8.16 17.80 -0.10
C PHE A 116 8.91 17.56 1.20
N ASN A 117 8.33 18.02 2.30
CA ASN A 117 8.81 17.72 3.64
C ASN A 117 7.75 16.90 4.38
N LYS A 118 8.12 15.70 4.82
CA LYS A 118 7.24 14.81 5.58
C LYS A 118 6.95 15.42 6.95
N VAL A 119 5.68 15.51 7.34
CA VAL A 119 5.29 15.94 8.69
C VAL A 119 5.60 14.79 9.66
N PRO A 120 6.52 14.96 10.64
CA PRO A 120 6.99 13.87 11.50
C PRO A 120 6.03 13.57 12.65
N VAL A 121 4.78 13.28 12.31
CA VAL A 121 3.71 12.83 13.22
C VAL A 121 3.31 11.40 12.87
N ASN A 122 2.68 10.70 13.82
CA ASN A 122 2.10 9.38 13.59
C ASN A 122 0.60 9.47 13.88
N LEU A 123 -0.20 9.64 12.83
CA LEU A 123 -1.64 9.80 12.95
C LEU A 123 -2.35 8.49 13.31
N ASN A 124 -1.84 7.35 12.79
CA ASN A 124 -2.43 6.01 12.93
C ASN A 124 -3.97 6.04 12.78
N MET A 125 -4.46 6.77 11.77
CA MET A 125 -5.87 7.09 11.63
C MET A 125 -6.56 6.13 10.64
N PRO A 126 -7.54 5.32 11.06
CA PRO A 126 -8.24 4.43 10.15
C PRO A 126 -9.16 5.22 9.20
N LEU A 127 -8.97 5.02 7.91
CA LEU A 127 -9.82 5.49 6.83
C LEU A 127 -10.65 4.31 6.30
N ASN A 128 -11.95 4.32 6.53
CA ASN A 128 -12.83 3.21 6.17
C ASN A 128 -13.32 3.30 4.72
N ALA A 129 -13.34 2.17 4.02
CA ALA A 129 -13.90 2.05 2.67
C ALA A 129 -15.32 2.62 2.58
N GLY A 130 -15.62 3.30 1.47
CA GLY A 130 -16.90 3.95 1.21
C GLY A 130 -17.11 5.28 1.94
N SER A 131 -16.14 5.73 2.74
CA SER A 131 -16.21 7.01 3.46
C SER A 131 -15.40 8.10 2.76
N THR A 132 -15.80 9.35 2.99
CA THR A 132 -15.02 10.54 2.63
C THR A 132 -14.52 11.21 3.89
N TYR A 133 -13.26 11.63 3.88
CA TYR A 133 -12.63 12.38 4.96
C TYR A 133 -12.07 13.68 4.42
N ALA A 134 -12.45 14.79 5.05
CA ALA A 134 -11.87 16.09 4.81
C ALA A 134 -10.63 16.28 5.67
N PHE A 135 -9.59 16.85 5.09
CA PHE A 135 -8.36 17.22 5.80
C PHE A 135 -8.11 18.71 5.64
N TYR A 136 -7.59 19.32 6.69
CA TYR A 136 -7.00 20.64 6.64
C TYR A 136 -5.55 20.55 7.10
N VAL A 137 -4.63 20.69 6.15
CA VAL A 137 -3.19 20.63 6.40
C VAL A 137 -2.63 22.03 6.27
N THR A 138 -2.09 22.57 7.36
CA THR A 138 -1.80 24.00 7.46
C THR A 138 -0.60 24.33 8.34
N GLY A 139 0.16 25.35 7.96
CA GLY A 139 1.11 26.02 8.83
C GLY A 139 0.40 26.92 9.85
N THR A 140 0.91 26.95 11.08
CA THR A 140 0.30 27.71 12.19
C THR A 140 0.97 29.05 12.48
N SER A 141 2.01 29.41 11.71
CA SER A 141 2.66 30.73 11.81
C SER A 141 1.78 31.83 11.19
N SER A 142 2.14 33.10 11.41
CA SER A 142 1.48 34.25 10.79
C SER A 142 1.94 34.52 9.35
N SER A 143 2.84 33.70 8.81
CA SER A 143 3.39 33.78 7.45
C SER A 143 2.71 32.74 6.55
N THR A 144 3.01 32.75 5.26
CA THR A 144 2.53 31.77 4.28
C THR A 144 3.58 30.69 3.99
N PRO A 145 3.63 29.60 4.76
CA PRO A 145 4.67 28.59 4.60
C PRO A 145 4.37 27.52 3.55
N LEU A 146 3.10 27.27 3.21
CA LEU A 146 2.71 26.13 2.36
C LEU A 146 2.45 26.57 0.91
N ASN A 147 2.91 25.73 0.00
CA ASN A 147 2.74 25.86 -1.44
C ASN A 147 1.62 24.93 -1.94
N TYR A 148 0.88 25.38 -2.96
CA TYR A 148 -0.17 24.60 -3.61
C TYR A 148 -0.36 25.02 -5.07
N THR A 149 -1.08 24.21 -5.86
CA THR A 149 -1.39 24.50 -7.27
C THR A 149 -2.79 25.13 -7.40
N ASN A 150 -3.00 25.98 -8.40
CA ASN A 150 -4.34 26.40 -8.78
C ASN A 150 -5.11 25.22 -9.37
N GLY A 151 -6.29 24.93 -8.82
CA GLY A 151 -7.14 23.83 -9.29
C GLY A 151 -7.97 24.18 -10.52
N THR A 152 -8.76 23.20 -10.95
CA THR A 152 -9.77 23.31 -12.01
C THR A 152 -11.18 23.44 -11.45
N SER A 153 -11.56 22.59 -10.49
CA SER A 153 -12.88 22.57 -9.85
C SER A 153 -12.82 21.76 -8.57
N VAL A 154 -13.52 22.23 -7.53
CA VAL A 154 -13.65 21.51 -6.25
C VAL A 154 -14.22 20.10 -6.50
N GLY A 155 -13.62 19.10 -5.86
CA GLY A 155 -14.06 17.70 -5.93
C GLY A 155 -13.55 16.92 -7.13
N THR A 156 -12.86 17.54 -8.09
CA THR A 156 -12.16 16.82 -9.18
C THR A 156 -11.04 15.96 -8.60
N VAL A 157 -10.75 14.79 -9.17
CA VAL A 157 -9.63 13.94 -8.73
C VAL A 157 -8.30 14.60 -9.09
N ALA A 158 -7.49 14.91 -8.07
CA ALA A 158 -6.13 15.39 -8.24
C ALA A 158 -5.13 14.21 -8.37
N ALA A 159 -5.31 13.17 -7.56
CA ALA A 159 -4.53 11.94 -7.62
C ALA A 159 -5.35 10.76 -7.10
N SER A 160 -5.08 9.55 -7.56
CA SER A 160 -5.78 8.35 -7.11
C SER A 160 -4.93 7.09 -7.21
N ASN A 161 -5.20 6.13 -6.35
CA ASN A 161 -4.71 4.75 -6.44
C ASN A 161 -5.88 3.76 -6.25
N THR A 162 -5.60 2.48 -6.03
CA THR A 162 -6.63 1.45 -5.79
C THR A 162 -7.35 1.59 -4.44
N TYR A 163 -6.79 2.36 -3.51
CA TYR A 163 -7.32 2.51 -2.15
C TYR A 163 -8.18 3.77 -1.98
N PHE A 164 -7.80 4.89 -2.59
CA PHE A 164 -8.53 6.15 -2.45
C PHE A 164 -8.18 7.15 -3.56
N SER A 165 -9.00 8.19 -3.65
CA SER A 165 -8.76 9.37 -4.47
C SER A 165 -8.62 10.61 -3.59
N VAL A 166 -7.60 11.42 -3.86
CA VAL A 166 -7.43 12.75 -3.29
C VAL A 166 -8.04 13.77 -4.25
N LEU A 167 -8.95 14.60 -3.73
CA LEU A 167 -9.73 15.53 -4.53
C LEU A 167 -9.17 16.95 -4.41
N GLU A 168 -9.33 17.73 -5.47
CA GLU A 168 -9.10 19.17 -5.43
C GLU A 168 -9.99 19.82 -4.37
N GLY A 169 -9.45 20.82 -3.69
CA GLY A 169 -10.12 21.49 -2.59
C GLY A 169 -9.94 23.00 -2.62
N ALA A 170 -9.60 23.58 -1.47
CA ALA A 170 -9.41 25.02 -1.28
C ALA A 170 -8.12 25.31 -0.50
N GLY A 171 -7.64 26.54 -0.55
CA GLY A 171 -6.46 27.02 0.17
C GLY A 171 -6.75 28.32 0.91
N GLY A 172 -6.04 28.58 2.00
CA GLY A 172 -6.20 29.84 2.74
C GLY A 172 -5.66 29.79 4.16
N ALA A 173 -6.10 30.74 4.99
CA ALA A 173 -5.46 31.09 6.24
C ALA A 173 -5.76 30.13 7.38
N TYR A 174 -4.73 29.95 8.21
CA TYR A 174 -4.91 29.45 9.57
C TYR A 174 -5.64 30.50 10.43
N PRO A 175 -6.51 30.10 11.38
CA PRO A 175 -6.92 28.72 11.64
C PRO A 175 -8.04 28.22 10.73
N PHE A 176 -8.99 29.05 10.29
CA PHE A 176 -10.10 28.61 9.44
C PHE A 176 -10.61 29.80 8.60
N THR A 177 -9.76 30.34 7.72
CA THR A 177 -10.15 31.35 6.72
C THR A 177 -9.72 30.88 5.33
N VAL A 178 -10.33 29.79 4.88
CA VAL A 178 -9.96 29.11 3.62
C VAL A 178 -10.86 29.60 2.48
N THR A 179 -10.42 30.63 1.76
CA THR A 179 -11.26 31.30 0.75
C THR A 179 -10.80 31.15 -0.69
N ASN A 180 -9.58 30.63 -0.93
CA ASN A 180 -9.06 30.45 -2.28
C ASN A 180 -9.51 29.10 -2.83
N SER A 181 -10.32 29.10 -3.87
CA SER A 181 -10.87 27.87 -4.45
C SER A 181 -10.94 27.98 -5.97
N PRO A 182 -10.68 26.90 -6.73
CA PRO A 182 -10.16 25.60 -6.29
C PRO A 182 -8.63 25.61 -6.11
N ARG A 183 -8.09 24.76 -5.22
CA ARG A 183 -6.65 24.55 -5.00
C ARG A 183 -6.33 23.07 -4.86
N ILE A 184 -5.19 22.65 -5.41
CA ILE A 184 -4.69 21.29 -5.32
C ILE A 184 -3.63 21.23 -4.22
N PHE A 185 -3.81 20.33 -3.25
CA PHE A 185 -2.82 20.08 -2.23
C PHE A 185 -1.50 19.62 -2.86
N ASN A 186 -0.39 20.23 -2.48
CA ASN A 186 0.94 19.83 -2.95
C ASN A 186 1.67 19.09 -1.83
N GLY A 187 1.80 17.78 -2.00
CA GLY A 187 2.33 16.89 -0.99
C GLY A 187 2.06 15.44 -1.31
N GLU A 188 2.40 14.56 -0.39
CA GLU A 188 2.12 13.13 -0.45
C GLU A 188 1.23 12.69 0.71
N VAL A 189 0.39 11.70 0.45
CA VAL A 189 -0.40 11.00 1.47
C VAL A 189 0.31 9.68 1.78
N PHE A 190 0.79 9.51 3.02
CA PHE A 190 1.40 8.26 3.48
C PHE A 190 0.37 7.40 4.20
N PHE A 191 0.26 6.14 3.80
CA PHE A 191 -0.73 5.24 4.36
C PHE A 191 -0.20 3.81 4.42
N CYS A 192 -0.84 2.99 5.24
CA CYS A 192 -0.61 1.57 5.29
C CYS A 192 -1.93 0.83 5.04
N ALA A 193 -1.93 -0.11 4.10
CA ALA A 193 -3.07 -0.96 3.80
C ALA A 193 -2.81 -2.37 4.34
N GLY A 194 -3.83 -2.97 4.97
CA GLY A 194 -3.82 -4.40 5.17
C GLY A 194 -4.01 -5.08 3.82
N VAL A 195 -3.05 -5.87 3.36
CA VAL A 195 -3.24 -6.61 2.12
C VAL A 195 -4.21 -7.77 2.36
N THR A 196 -5.49 -7.57 2.06
CA THR A 196 -6.49 -8.66 2.01
C THR A 196 -6.35 -9.52 0.75
N GLY A 197 -5.47 -9.12 -0.16
CA GLY A 197 -5.00 -9.94 -1.27
C GLY A 197 -3.51 -10.18 -1.11
N ILE A 198 -3.11 -11.45 -0.99
CA ILE A 198 -1.86 -11.84 -1.64
C ILE A 198 -2.14 -11.51 -3.10
N ASN A 199 -1.53 -10.46 -3.65
CA ASN A 199 -1.25 -10.50 -5.07
C ASN A 199 -0.34 -11.72 -5.22
N GLU A 200 -0.95 -12.88 -5.43
CA GLU A 200 -0.27 -13.94 -6.12
C GLU A 200 -0.03 -13.32 -7.48
N ASN A 201 1.10 -12.65 -7.63
CA ASN A 201 1.88 -12.74 -8.85
C ASN A 201 2.16 -14.23 -9.00
N THR A 202 1.13 -15.01 -9.38
CA THR A 202 1.26 -16.39 -9.79
C THR A 202 2.13 -16.27 -11.01
N LEU A 203 3.34 -16.83 -10.92
CA LEU A 203 4.14 -16.97 -12.12
C LEU A 203 3.27 -17.69 -13.15
N GLY A 204 3.29 -17.19 -14.39
CA GLY A 204 2.60 -17.87 -15.48
C GLY A 204 3.00 -19.34 -15.52
N THR A 205 2.10 -20.18 -16.02
CA THR A 205 2.40 -21.59 -16.24
C THR A 205 3.57 -21.72 -17.21
N VAL A 206 4.56 -22.54 -16.88
CA VAL A 206 5.67 -22.85 -17.78
C VAL A 206 5.27 -24.02 -18.65
N GLU A 207 5.21 -23.81 -19.96
CA GLU A 207 4.92 -24.89 -20.90
C GLU A 207 6.24 -25.47 -21.43
N LEU A 208 6.27 -26.80 -21.50
CA LEU A 208 7.40 -27.57 -22.01
C LEU A 208 6.94 -28.37 -23.22
N PHE A 209 7.55 -28.16 -24.39
CA PHE A 209 7.18 -28.88 -25.60
C PHE A 209 8.38 -29.23 -26.50
N PRO A 210 8.39 -30.43 -27.13
CA PRO A 210 7.45 -31.52 -26.90
C PRO A 210 7.67 -32.17 -25.52
N ASN A 211 6.62 -32.76 -24.96
CA ASN A 211 6.71 -33.58 -23.75
C ASN A 211 5.84 -34.85 -23.95
N PRO A 212 6.42 -36.06 -24.03
CA PRO A 212 7.83 -36.38 -23.77
C PRO A 212 8.83 -35.84 -24.81
N ALA A 213 10.02 -35.47 -24.35
CA ALA A 213 11.15 -34.96 -25.12
C ALA A 213 12.21 -36.05 -25.35
N ASP A 214 13.06 -35.85 -26.37
CA ASP A 214 14.20 -36.71 -26.72
C ASP A 214 15.50 -35.93 -26.48
N GLN A 215 16.08 -35.33 -27.51
CA GLN A 215 17.35 -34.57 -27.41
C GLN A 215 17.21 -33.15 -26.82
N SER A 216 16.03 -32.54 -26.93
CA SER A 216 15.79 -31.19 -26.40
C SER A 216 14.32 -30.93 -26.10
N VAL A 217 14.06 -29.93 -25.27
CA VAL A 217 12.72 -29.41 -24.99
C VAL A 217 12.71 -27.88 -25.05
N SER A 218 11.66 -27.32 -25.65
CA SER A 218 11.39 -25.88 -25.62
C SER A 218 10.73 -25.51 -24.30
N VAL A 219 11.22 -24.45 -23.67
CA VAL A 219 10.68 -23.87 -22.45
C VAL A 219 10.05 -22.53 -22.83
N ASP A 220 8.73 -22.41 -22.68
CA ASP A 220 8.01 -21.16 -22.93
C ASP A 220 8.26 -20.18 -21.77
N LEU A 221 8.92 -19.07 -22.08
CA LEU A 221 9.23 -17.99 -21.15
C LEU A 221 8.41 -16.71 -21.43
N ASN A 222 7.41 -16.75 -22.32
CA ASN A 222 6.64 -15.57 -22.70
C ASN A 222 6.01 -14.85 -21.49
N ALA A 223 5.55 -15.62 -20.50
CA ALA A 223 5.00 -15.09 -19.26
C ALA A 223 6.03 -14.34 -18.37
N PHE A 224 7.32 -14.40 -18.72
CA PHE A 224 8.44 -13.84 -17.97
C PHE A 224 9.22 -12.79 -18.77
N ASN A 225 8.80 -12.45 -20.00
CA ASN A 225 9.55 -11.61 -20.92
C ASN A 225 10.07 -10.31 -20.29
N GLY A 226 11.35 -10.02 -20.54
CA GLY A 226 12.04 -8.83 -20.02
C GLY A 226 12.53 -8.96 -18.58
N ASN A 227 12.24 -10.06 -17.89
CA ASN A 227 12.70 -10.31 -16.52
C ASN A 227 13.87 -11.29 -16.50
N LYS A 228 14.71 -11.17 -15.47
CA LYS A 228 15.72 -12.18 -15.14
C LYS A 228 15.05 -13.34 -14.43
N VAL A 229 15.25 -14.55 -14.95
CA VAL A 229 14.72 -15.80 -14.38
C VAL A 229 15.85 -16.79 -14.12
N THR A 230 15.68 -17.64 -13.12
CA THR A 230 16.55 -18.79 -12.87
C THR A 230 15.82 -20.06 -13.30
N LEU A 231 16.36 -20.75 -14.30
CA LEU A 231 15.90 -22.06 -14.75
C LEU A 231 16.68 -23.14 -14.00
N THR A 232 15.96 -24.05 -13.37
CA THR A 232 16.51 -25.14 -12.58
C THR A 232 15.92 -26.47 -13.04
N VAL A 233 16.75 -27.50 -13.22
CA VAL A 233 16.30 -28.86 -13.51
C VAL A 233 16.67 -29.76 -12.35
N ILE A 234 15.69 -30.48 -11.82
CA ILE A 234 15.86 -31.45 -10.73
C ILE A 234 15.30 -32.82 -11.10
N ASN A 235 15.86 -33.89 -10.53
CA ASN A 235 15.30 -35.24 -10.65
C ASN A 235 14.17 -35.51 -9.63
N THR A 236 13.58 -36.70 -9.67
CA THR A 236 12.51 -37.10 -8.74
C THR A 236 12.95 -37.23 -7.27
N LEU A 237 14.26 -37.26 -7.00
CA LEU A 237 14.82 -37.25 -5.64
C LEU A 237 15.08 -35.82 -5.14
N GLY A 238 14.79 -34.79 -5.96
CA GLY A 238 15.04 -33.39 -5.63
C GLY A 238 16.50 -32.96 -5.81
N GLN A 239 17.34 -33.78 -6.44
CA GLN A 239 18.74 -33.41 -6.70
C GLN A 239 18.82 -32.41 -7.85
N LEU A 240 19.59 -31.34 -7.64
CA LEU A 240 19.89 -30.32 -8.65
C LEU A 240 20.80 -30.89 -9.75
N LEU A 241 20.33 -30.86 -10.99
CA LEU A 241 21.10 -31.29 -12.16
C LEU A 241 21.65 -30.10 -12.93
N GLN A 242 20.85 -29.05 -13.11
CA GLN A 242 21.25 -27.83 -13.80
C GLN A 242 20.60 -26.60 -13.18
N SER A 243 21.33 -25.48 -13.13
CA SER A 243 20.80 -24.17 -12.77
C SER A 243 21.42 -23.10 -13.67
N THR A 244 20.60 -22.25 -14.28
CA THR A 244 21.07 -21.19 -15.17
C THR A 244 20.20 -19.95 -15.01
N SER A 245 20.84 -18.79 -14.81
CA SER A 245 20.14 -17.50 -14.81
C SER A 245 20.18 -16.88 -16.20
N LEU A 246 19.03 -16.48 -16.72
CA LEU A 246 18.89 -15.90 -18.07
C LEU A 246 17.85 -14.77 -18.08
N MET A 247 17.92 -13.91 -19.08
CA MET A 247 16.85 -12.95 -19.37
C MET A 247 15.77 -13.66 -20.19
N ALA A 248 14.55 -13.71 -19.68
CA ALA A 248 13.44 -14.33 -20.38
C ALA A 248 13.07 -13.50 -21.62
N ASN A 249 13.06 -14.16 -22.78
CA ASN A 249 12.70 -13.58 -24.06
C ASN A 249 12.16 -14.68 -24.99
N GLY A 250 10.84 -14.80 -25.06
CA GLY A 250 10.15 -15.78 -25.91
C GLY A 250 10.35 -17.21 -25.42
N ILE A 251 10.89 -18.05 -26.28
CA ILE A 251 11.11 -19.48 -26.04
C ILE A 251 12.62 -19.72 -25.93
N THR A 252 13.03 -20.54 -24.96
CA THR A 252 14.41 -21.04 -24.87
C THR A 252 14.45 -22.56 -25.02
N THR A 253 15.62 -23.10 -25.39
CA THR A 253 15.80 -24.53 -25.60
C THR A 253 16.67 -25.10 -24.48
N LEU A 254 16.19 -26.17 -23.84
CA LEU A 254 16.96 -27.00 -22.91
C LEU A 254 17.45 -28.24 -23.64
N ASN A 255 18.78 -28.44 -23.68
CA ASN A 255 19.41 -29.64 -24.21
C ASN A 255 19.32 -30.78 -23.16
N LEU A 256 18.97 -31.98 -23.61
CA LEU A 256 18.74 -33.17 -22.79
C LEU A 256 19.76 -34.30 -22.98
N ASP A 257 20.82 -34.09 -23.76
CA ASP A 257 21.85 -35.11 -24.10
C ASP A 257 22.52 -35.73 -22.87
N GLU A 258 22.62 -34.98 -21.77
CA GLU A 258 23.20 -35.44 -20.50
C GLU A 258 22.17 -36.01 -19.51
N TYR A 259 20.89 -36.06 -19.89
CA TYR A 259 19.78 -36.48 -19.02
C TYR A 259 19.32 -37.90 -19.39
N PRO A 260 19.50 -38.91 -18.53
CA PRO A 260 18.97 -40.24 -18.76
C PRO A 260 17.45 -40.25 -18.96
N ALA A 261 16.93 -41.22 -19.71
CA ALA A 261 15.50 -41.44 -19.86
C ALA A 261 14.81 -41.53 -18.48
N GLY A 262 13.76 -40.74 -18.28
CA GLY A 262 13.16 -40.62 -16.96
C GLY A 262 12.30 -39.36 -16.77
N MET A 263 11.98 -39.10 -15.50
CA MET A 263 11.11 -38.00 -15.10
C MET A 263 11.91 -36.93 -14.37
N TYR A 264 11.69 -35.68 -14.75
CA TYR A 264 12.35 -34.51 -14.19
C TYR A 264 11.34 -33.40 -13.91
N PHE A 265 11.77 -32.43 -13.12
CA PHE A 265 11.05 -31.18 -12.91
C PHE A 265 11.91 -30.02 -13.38
N VAL A 266 11.32 -29.17 -14.23
CA VAL A 266 11.89 -27.89 -14.63
C VAL A 266 11.21 -26.81 -13.80
N GLN A 267 12.01 -26.04 -13.07
CA GLN A 267 11.58 -24.96 -12.20
C GLN A 267 12.05 -23.63 -12.78
N LEU A 268 11.17 -22.63 -12.80
CA LEU A 268 11.55 -21.24 -13.04
C LEU A 268 11.33 -20.43 -11.78
N GLU A 269 12.36 -19.70 -11.36
CA GLU A 269 12.29 -18.74 -10.27
C GLU A 269 12.40 -17.31 -10.79
N MET A 270 11.50 -16.44 -10.31
CA MET A 270 11.53 -15.00 -10.55
C MET A 270 11.07 -14.27 -9.28
N ASN A 271 11.88 -13.32 -8.79
CA ASN A 271 11.58 -12.53 -7.59
C ASN A 271 11.21 -13.40 -6.36
N GLY A 272 11.90 -14.52 -6.15
CA GLY A 272 11.69 -15.43 -5.02
C GLY A 272 10.42 -16.28 -5.09
N LYS A 273 9.72 -16.28 -6.24
CA LYS A 273 8.61 -17.20 -6.53
C LYS A 273 9.07 -18.26 -7.51
N THR A 274 8.54 -19.47 -7.38
CA THR A 274 8.90 -20.61 -8.24
C THR A 274 7.65 -21.20 -8.89
N THR A 275 7.74 -21.53 -10.18
CA THR A 275 6.78 -22.38 -10.88
C THR A 275 7.49 -23.65 -11.36
N THR A 276 6.77 -24.75 -11.49
CA THR A 276 7.35 -26.07 -11.77
C THR A 276 6.54 -26.80 -12.84
N SER A 277 7.25 -27.36 -13.82
CA SER A 277 6.68 -28.18 -14.88
C SER A 277 7.36 -29.54 -14.95
N LYS A 278 6.57 -30.58 -15.18
CA LYS A 278 7.05 -31.96 -15.28
C LYS A 278 7.56 -32.23 -16.68
N LEU A 279 8.75 -32.79 -16.80
CA LEU A 279 9.40 -33.17 -18.05
C LEU A 279 9.62 -34.69 -18.10
N SER A 280 9.19 -35.32 -19.18
CA SER A 280 9.52 -36.72 -19.49
C SER A 280 10.57 -36.76 -20.58
N VAL A 281 11.71 -37.40 -20.30
CA VAL A 281 12.80 -37.64 -21.27
C VAL A 281 12.75 -39.10 -21.70
N LYS A 282 12.88 -39.35 -23.01
CA LYS A 282 12.85 -40.68 -23.62
C LYS A 282 14.25 -41.31 -23.75
#